data_AF-A0A1X4IDL1-F1
#
_entry.id   AF-A0A1X4IDL1-F1
#
_cell.length_a   1.000
_cell.length_b   1.000
_cell.length_c   1.000
_cell.angle_alpha   90.00
_cell.angle_beta   90.00
_cell.angle_gamma   90.00
#
_symmetry.space_group_name_H-M   'P 1'
#
loop_
_entity.id
_entity.type
_entity.pdbx_description
1 polymer ?
#
loop_
_entity_poly.entity_id
_entity_poly.type
_entity_poly.pdbx_seq_one_letter_code
_entity_poly.pdbx_strand_id
1 'polypeptide(L)' 'RPRARPEGPLARLSPQERLILVLRLHEGVAEEQTAALLGLSAERVRTVFHRAMAAVLRPPPGPAPAVGGVKAVPS' A
#
# COMPACT_ATOMS: atom_id res chain seq x y z
N ARG A 1 -10.24 7.49 21.35
CA ARG A 1 -10.57 6.04 21.25
C ARG A 1 -9.39 5.34 20.57
N PRO A 2 -8.70 4.39 21.22
CA PRO A 2 -7.68 3.60 20.53
C PRO A 2 -8.36 2.83 19.39
N ARG A 3 -7.88 3.02 18.17
CA ARG A 3 -8.37 2.27 17.01
C ARG A 3 -7.74 0.88 17.07
N ALA A 4 -8.57 -0.16 16.92
CA ALA A 4 -8.06 -1.52 16.74
C ALA A 4 -7.04 -1.51 15.61
N ARG A 5 -5.89 -2.15 15.81
CA ARG A 5 -4.87 -2.24 14.78
C ARG A 5 -5.43 -3.14 13.68
N PRO A 6 -5.40 -2.71 12.41
CA PRO A 6 -5.88 -3.54 11.31
C PRO A 6 -5.07 -4.83 11.25
N GLU A 7 -5.76 -5.94 11.04
CA GLU A 7 -5.17 -7.26 10.82
C GLU A 7 -5.28 -7.65 9.33
N GLY A 8 -4.56 -8.70 8.93
CA GLY A 8 -4.62 -9.22 7.57
C GLY A 8 -4.01 -8.29 6.51
N PRO A 9 -4.40 -8.44 5.23
CA PRO A 9 -3.73 -7.78 4.09
C PRO A 9 -3.71 -6.25 4.14
N LEU A 10 -4.64 -5.62 4.86
CA LEU A 10 -4.74 -4.15 5.02
C LEU A 10 -3.85 -3.61 6.16
N ALA A 11 -3.27 -4.49 6.99
CA ALA A 11 -2.44 -4.11 8.14
C ALA A 11 -1.15 -3.38 7.73
N ARG A 12 -0.61 -3.74 6.56
CA ARG A 12 0.60 -3.14 5.98
C ARG A 12 0.38 -1.79 5.29
N LEU A 13 -0.88 -1.37 5.13
CA LEU A 13 -1.21 -0.13 4.42
C LEU A 13 -1.27 1.06 5.38
N SER A 14 -0.86 2.21 4.87
CA SER A 14 -1.12 3.49 5.53
C SER A 14 -2.64 3.71 5.69
N PRO A 15 -3.06 4.55 6.64
CA PRO A 15 -4.47 4.88 6.82
C PRO A 15 -5.16 5.38 5.54
N GLN A 16 -4.45 6.16 4.71
CA GLN A 16 -5.00 6.69 3.47
C GLN A 16 -5.14 5.62 2.38
N GLU A 17 -4.13 4.77 2.18
CA GLU A 17 -4.20 3.65 1.22
C GLU A 17 -5.37 2.72 1.55
N ARG A 18 -5.54 2.38 2.84
CA ARG A 18 -6.64 1.54 3.30
C ARG A 18 -8.00 2.20 3.05
N LEU A 19 -8.15 3.48 3.39
CA LEU A 19 -9.41 4.20 3.18
C LEU A 19 -9.79 4.23 1.69
N ILE A 20 -8.83 4.52 0.81
CA ILE A 20 -9.06 4.54 -0.64
C ILE A 20 -9.47 3.15 -1.15
N LEU A 21 -8.81 2.07 -0.71
CA LEU A 21 -9.20 0.71 -1.12
C LEU A 21 -10.61 0.34 -0.63
N VAL A 22 -10.95 0.65 0.62
CA VAL A 22 -12.28 0.33 1.16
C VAL A 22 -13.37 1.05 0.37
N LEU A 23 -13.22 2.35 0.14
CA LEU A 23 -14.17 3.12 -0.64
C LEU A 23 -14.30 2.58 -2.08
N ARG A 24 -13.18 2.27 -2.74
CA ARG A 24 -13.18 1.87 -4.16
C ARG A 24 -13.61 0.42 -4.40
N LEU A 25 -13.28 -0.52 -3.51
CA LEU A 25 -13.50 -1.96 -3.72
C LEU A 25 -14.65 -2.55 -2.90
N HIS A 26 -14.81 -2.12 -1.65
CA HIS A 26 -15.83 -2.67 -0.77
C HIS A 26 -17.12 -1.88 -0.85
N GLU A 27 -17.02 -0.55 -0.88
CA GLU A 27 -18.19 0.35 -0.92
C GLU A 27 -18.59 0.73 -2.36
N GLY A 28 -17.76 0.39 -3.37
CA GLY A 28 -18.07 0.65 -4.79
C GLY A 28 -18.09 2.13 -5.19
N VAL A 29 -17.52 3.02 -4.39
CA VAL A 29 -17.49 4.47 -4.65
C VAL A 29 -16.61 4.76 -5.87
N ALA A 30 -17.06 5.66 -6.75
CA ALA A 30 -16.31 6.06 -7.94
C ALA A 30 -15.01 6.80 -7.59
N GLU A 31 -14.05 6.84 -8.52
CA GLU A 31 -12.74 7.49 -8.32
C GLU A 31 -12.88 8.99 -8.06
N GLU A 32 -13.63 9.68 -8.92
CA GLU A 32 -13.92 11.11 -8.80
C GLU A 32 -14.66 11.44 -7.50
N GLN A 33 -15.62 10.61 -7.11
CA GLN A 33 -16.36 10.81 -5.87
C GLN A 33 -15.47 10.58 -4.65
N THR A 34 -14.58 9.58 -4.69
CA THR A 34 -13.57 9.37 -3.66
C THR A 34 -12.62 10.56 -3.55
N ALA A 35 -12.18 11.12 -4.68
CA ALA A 35 -11.32 12.29 -4.74
C ALA A 35 -12.00 13.52 -4.09
N ALA A 36 -13.26 13.76 -4.43
CA ALA A 36 -14.07 14.82 -3.84
C ALA A 36 -14.24 14.65 -2.32
N LEU A 37 -14.57 13.43 -1.85
CA LEU A 37 -14.74 13.13 -0.42
C LEU A 37 -13.46 13.34 0.39
N LEU A 38 -12.30 13.08 -0.22
CA LEU A 38 -11.00 13.15 0.46
C LEU A 38 -10.28 14.50 0.25
N GLY A 39 -10.83 15.40 -0.58
CA GLY A 39 -10.16 16.65 -0.94
C GLY A 39 -8.85 16.44 -1.70
N LEU A 40 -8.77 15.39 -2.52
CA LEU A 40 -7.60 15.02 -3.31
C LEU A 40 -7.90 15.16 -4.81
N SER A 41 -6.87 15.16 -5.66
CA SER A 41 -7.06 14.99 -7.10
C SER A 41 -7.39 13.53 -7.45
N ALA A 42 -8.16 13.31 -8.52
CA ALA A 42 -8.45 11.97 -9.03
C ALA A 42 -7.17 11.20 -9.36
N GLU A 43 -6.17 11.84 -9.98
CA GLU A 43 -4.87 11.25 -10.27
C GLU A 43 -4.13 10.78 -9.00
N ARG A 44 -4.20 11.55 -7.91
CA ARG A 44 -3.64 11.16 -6.61
C ARG A 44 -4.33 9.92 -6.09
N VAL A 45 -5.67 9.87 -6.17
CA VAL A 45 -6.46 8.70 -5.76
C VAL A 45 -6.10 7.48 -6.62
N ARG A 46 -6.03 7.63 -7.94
CA ARG A 46 -5.63 6.59 -8.90
C ARG A 46 -4.26 6.00 -8.55
N THR A 47 -3.29 6.87 -8.32
CA THR A 47 -1.91 6.48 -8.00
C THR A 47 -1.84 5.70 -6.69
N VAL A 48 -2.49 6.21 -5.65
CA VAL A 48 -2.52 5.56 -4.34
C VAL A 48 -3.27 4.23 -4.40
N PHE A 49 -4.38 4.18 -5.13
CA PHE A 49 -5.16 2.95 -5.34
C PHE A 49 -4.32 1.86 -5.99
N HIS A 50 -3.61 2.16 -7.08
CA HIS A 50 -2.73 1.19 -7.75
C HIS A 50 -1.58 0.73 -6.87
N ARG A 51 -0.92 1.65 -6.16
CA ARG A 51 0.13 1.30 -5.20
C ARG A 51 -0.40 0.38 -4.09
N ALA A 52 -1.57 0.69 -3.54
CA ALA A 52 -2.20 -0.10 -2.49
C ALA A 52 -2.63 -1.48 -3.00
N MET A 53 -3.18 -1.57 -4.21
CA MET A 53 -3.48 -2.83 -4.90
C MET A 53 -2.23 -3.67 -5.10
N ALA A 54 -1.15 -3.09 -5.61
CA ALA A 54 0.12 -3.78 -5.77
C ALA A 54 0.69 -4.25 -4.43
N ALA A 55 0.57 -3.44 -3.38
CA ALA A 55 0.94 -3.84 -2.04
C ALA A 55 0.13 -5.06 -1.61
N VAL A 56 -1.21 -5.01 -1.68
CA VAL A 56 -2.10 -6.09 -1.20
C VAL A 56 -1.98 -7.38 -2.01
N LEU A 57 -1.85 -7.30 -3.33
CA LEU A 57 -1.82 -8.47 -4.21
C LEU A 57 -0.44 -9.13 -4.28
N ARG A 58 0.64 -8.40 -3.95
CA ARG A 58 1.99 -8.98 -3.95
C ARG A 58 2.28 -9.64 -2.60
N PRO A 59 2.84 -10.87 -2.58
CA PRO A 59 3.41 -11.43 -1.37
C PRO A 59 4.52 -10.49 -0.85
N PRO A 60 4.71 -10.38 0.48
CA PRO A 60 5.80 -9.59 1.01
C PRO A 60 7.13 -10.06 0.39
N PRO A 61 8.02 -9.14 -0.02
CA PRO A 61 9.31 -9.53 -0.56
C PRO A 61 10.00 -10.44 0.46
N GLY A 62 10.42 -11.62 0.01
CA GLY A 62 11.22 -12.52 0.82
C GLY A 62 12.50 -11.82 1.30
N PRO A 63 13.13 -12.30 2.38
CA PRO A 63 14.38 -11.73 2.86
C PRO A 63 15.38 -11.64 1.70
N ALA A 64 15.96 -10.46 1.51
CA ALA A 64 16.96 -10.25 0.48
C ALA A 64 18.11 -11.25 0.69
N PRO A 65 18.62 -11.91 -0.37
CA PRO A 65 19.77 -12.78 -0.23
C PRO A 65 20.92 -11.95 0.36
N ALA A 66 21.51 -12.42 1.45
CA ALA A 66 22.70 -11.81 2.02
C ALA A 66 23.77 -11.79 0.93
N VAL A 67 24.22 -10.58 0.56
CA VAL A 67 25.28 -10.41 -0.44
C VAL A 67 26.55 -11.02 0.17
N GLY A 68 26.85 -12.26 -0.20
CA GLY A 68 28.00 -13.01 0.29
C GLY A 68 29.29 -12.26 -0.07
N GLY A 69 30.16 -12.12 0.94
CA GLY A 69 31.31 -11.21 0.95
C GLY A 69 32.17 -11.18 -0.31
N VAL A 70 32.48 -9.97 -0.75
CA VAL A 70 33.67 -9.71 -1.56
C VAL A 70 34.88 -10.18 -0.74
N LYS A 71 35.49 -11.30 -1.15
CA LYS A 71 36.78 -11.72 -0.61
C LYS A 71 37.83 -10.70 -1.07
N ALA A 72 38.28 -9.83 -0.15
CA ALA A 72 39.48 -9.04 -0.36
C ALA A 72 40.67 -9.98 -0.54
N VAL A 73 41.36 -9.85 -1.67
CA VAL A 73 42.62 -10.56 -1.95
C VAL A 73 43.74 -9.64 -1.45
N PRO A 74 44.55 -10.05 -0.45
CA PRO A 74 45.70 -9.27 -0.02
C PRO A 74 46.83 -9.38 -1.06
N SER A 75 47.59 -8.28 -1.16
CA SER A 75 48.75 -8.07 -2.04
C SER A 75 49.91 -9.02 -1.79
#